data_AF-A0A4Y1ZPN3-F1
#
_entry.id   AF-A0A4Y1ZPN3-F1
#
_cell.length_a   1.000
_cell.length_b   1.000
_cell.length_c   1.000
_cell.angle_alpha   90.00
_cell.angle_beta   90.00
_cell.angle_gamma   90.00
#
_symmetry.space_group_name_H-M   'P 1'
#
loop_
_entity.id
_entity.type
_entity.pdbx_description
1 polymer ?
#
loop_
_entity_poly.entity_id
_entity_poly.type
_entity_poly.pdbx_seq_one_letter_code
_entity_poly.pdbx_strand_id
1 'polypeptide(L)'
;MYISQNEQLNIYDGTLWRRTKRLKSKRSEIPQLKNPGTNLPSHTDLEKAEIIADHLESQFTPNDFGDPNTERTVEKSIREFKNEIRTSKFKK
;
A
#
# COMPACT_ATOMS: atom_id res chain seq x y z
N MET A 1 -20.35 -38.12 -19.38
CA MET A 1 -20.37 -37.69 -17.96
C MET A 1 -20.74 -36.21 -17.79
N TYR A 2 -20.23 -35.27 -18.61
CA TYR A 2 -20.61 -33.85 -18.51
C TYR A 2 -22.03 -33.51 -19.00
N ILE A 3 -22.56 -34.25 -19.97
CA ILE A 3 -23.87 -34.01 -20.57
C ILE A 3 -24.99 -34.22 -19.53
N SER A 4 -24.95 -35.32 -18.77
CA SER A 4 -25.95 -35.61 -17.73
C SER A 4 -25.95 -34.61 -16.56
N GLN A 5 -24.82 -33.95 -16.29
CA GLN A 5 -24.73 -32.92 -15.24
C GLN A 5 -25.37 -31.59 -15.66
N ASN A 6 -25.44 -31.30 -16.97
CA ASN A 6 -26.06 -30.09 -17.48
C ASN A 6 -27.59 -30.24 -17.60
N GLU A 7 -28.08 -31.45 -17.88
CA GLU A 7 -29.52 -31.77 -17.94
C GLU A 7 -30.23 -31.61 -16.60
N GLN A 8 -29.50 -31.64 -15.48
CA GLN A 8 -30.02 -31.43 -14.13
C GLN A 8 -30.02 -29.95 -13.69
N LEU A 9 -29.56 -29.03 -14.54
CA LEU A 9 -29.52 -27.61 -14.20
C LEU A 9 -30.87 -26.95 -14.48
N ASN A 10 -31.33 -26.15 -13.53
CA ASN A 10 -32.64 -25.53 -13.56
C ASN A 10 -32.59 -24.06 -13.14
N ILE A 11 -33.54 -23.27 -13.64
CA ILE A 11 -33.69 -21.84 -13.34
C ILE A 11 -34.37 -21.60 -11.99
N TYR A 12 -35.28 -22.49 -11.57
CA TYR A 12 -36.11 -22.27 -10.38
C TYR A 12 -35.37 -22.56 -9.06
N ASP A 13 -34.45 -23.52 -9.05
CA ASP A 13 -33.64 -23.87 -7.86
C ASP A 13 -32.26 -23.16 -7.82
N GLY A 14 -32.00 -22.30 -8.81
CA GLY A 14 -30.78 -21.50 -8.93
C GLY A 14 -29.51 -22.28 -9.28
N THR A 15 -29.61 -23.58 -9.61
CA THR A 15 -28.45 -24.41 -9.99
C THR A 15 -27.79 -23.92 -11.27
N LEU A 16 -28.59 -23.50 -12.26
CA LEU A 16 -28.09 -22.93 -13.51
C LEU A 16 -27.29 -21.64 -13.25
N TRP A 17 -27.81 -20.74 -12.41
CA TRP A 17 -27.13 -19.49 -12.07
C TRP A 17 -25.78 -19.72 -11.37
N ARG A 18 -25.72 -20.64 -10.39
CA ARG A 18 -24.46 -20.98 -9.70
C ARG A 18 -23.42 -21.55 -10.67
N ARG A 19 -23.84 -22.42 -11.60
CA ARG A 19 -22.94 -23.00 -12.61
C ARG A 19 -22.38 -21.92 -13.53
N THR A 20 -23.23 -21.06 -14.08
CA THR A 20 -22.82 -19.97 -14.97
C THR A 20 -21.93 -18.95 -14.27
N LYS A 21 -22.21 -18.62 -13.00
CA LYS A 21 -21.37 -17.73 -12.19
C LYS A 21 -19.96 -18.29 -12.01
N ARG A 22 -19.81 -19.60 -11.75
CA ARG A 22 -18.50 -20.26 -11.63
C ARG A 22 -17.74 -20.25 -12.96
N LEU A 23 -18.43 -20.47 -14.08
CA LEU A 23 -17.83 -20.44 -15.42
C LEU A 23 -17.37 -19.02 -15.83
N LYS A 24 -18.15 -17.99 -15.49
CA LYS A 24 -17.81 -16.59 -15.76
C LYS A 24 -16.78 -16.03 -14.79
N SER A 25 -16.69 -16.59 -13.59
CA SER A 25 -15.66 -16.27 -12.60
C SER A 25 -14.32 -16.88 -13.03
N LYS A 26 -13.68 -16.32 -14.07
CA LYS A 26 -12.24 -16.52 -14.25
C LYS A 26 -11.55 -15.89 -13.05
N ARG A 27 -11.04 -16.72 -12.14
CA ARG A 27 -10.16 -16.27 -11.07
C ARG A 27 -8.75 -16.32 -11.61
N SER A 28 -8.16 -15.16 -11.82
CA SER A 28 -6.71 -15.07 -11.96
C SER A 28 -6.12 -15.05 -10.56
N GLU A 29 -5.03 -15.78 -10.36
CA GLU A 29 -4.23 -15.63 -9.15
C GLU A 29 -3.62 -14.23 -9.15
N ILE A 30 -3.61 -13.58 -7.99
CA ILE A 30 -2.90 -12.32 -7.82
C ILE A 30 -1.41 -12.63 -7.97
N PRO A 31 -0.66 -11.97 -8.88
CA PRO A 31 0.77 -12.21 -9.02
C PRO A 31 1.51 -11.98 -7.71
N GLN A 32 2.53 -12.81 -7.44
CA GLN A 32 3.37 -12.63 -6.26
C GLN A 32 4.12 -11.30 -6.35
N LEU A 33 4.15 -10.57 -5.24
CA LEU A 33 4.97 -9.36 -5.13
C LEU A 33 6.45 -9.77 -5.23
N LYS A 34 7.20 -9.07 -6.07
CA LYS A 34 8.63 -9.33 -6.28
C LYS A 34 9.43 -8.16 -5.77
N ASN A 35 10.57 -8.46 -5.16
CA ASN A 35 11.53 -7.43 -4.83
C ASN A 35 12.16 -6.87 -6.13
N PRO A 36 12.13 -5.56 -6.37
CA PRO A 36 12.65 -4.96 -7.60
C PRO A 36 14.17 -5.13 -7.77
N GLY A 37 14.93 -5.25 -6.68
CA GLY A 37 16.38 -5.45 -6.71
C GLY A 37 16.81 -6.88 -7.02
N THR A 38 16.04 -7.89 -6.59
CA THR A 38 16.41 -9.31 -6.75
C THR A 38 15.52 -10.08 -7.73
N ASN A 39 14.38 -9.52 -8.12
CA ASN A 39 13.31 -10.16 -8.92
C ASN A 39 12.73 -11.45 -8.31
N LEU A 40 13.05 -11.75 -7.05
CA LEU A 40 12.53 -12.89 -6.32
C LEU A 40 11.20 -12.55 -5.64
N PRO A 41 10.28 -13.53 -5.50
CA PRO A 41 9.06 -13.33 -4.75
C PRO A 41 9.32 -13.01 -3.27
N SER A 42 8.51 -12.11 -2.73
CA SER A 42 8.51 -11.78 -1.30
C SER A 42 7.59 -12.72 -0.54
N HIS A 43 8.12 -13.40 0.46
CA HIS A 43 7.42 -14.47 1.18
C HIS A 43 6.87 -13.98 2.52
N THR A 44 7.60 -13.10 3.20
CA THR A 44 7.20 -12.56 4.50
C THR A 44 6.40 -11.26 4.34
N ASP A 45 5.60 -10.92 5.33
CA ASP A 45 4.84 -9.67 5.31
C ASP A 45 5.73 -8.44 5.53
N LEU A 46 6.86 -8.62 6.24
CA LEU A 46 7.87 -7.57 6.42
C LEU A 46 8.51 -7.18 5.07
N GLU A 47 8.99 -8.16 4.29
CA GLU A 47 9.56 -7.91 2.96
C GLU A 47 8.57 -7.20 2.05
N LYS A 48 7.28 -7.58 2.10
CA LYS A 48 6.24 -6.92 1.30
C LYS A 48 6.01 -5.48 1.76
N ALA A 49 6.01 -5.22 3.06
CA ALA A 49 5.82 -3.89 3.61
C ALA A 49 6.97 -2.95 3.20
N GLU A 50 8.20 -3.44 3.26
CA GLU A 50 9.39 -2.68 2.82
C GLU A 50 9.31 -2.33 1.33
N ILE A 51 8.99 -3.30 0.45
CA ILE A 51 8.85 -3.04 -0.99
C ILE A 51 7.77 -2.00 -1.28
N ILE A 52 6.64 -2.07 -0.57
CA ILE A 52 5.56 -1.09 -0.73
C ILE A 52 6.00 0.29 -0.25
N ALA A 53 6.71 0.37 0.89
CA ALA A 53 7.23 1.61 1.42
C ALA A 53 8.21 2.28 0.43
N ASP A 54 9.20 1.53 -0.06
CA ASP A 54 10.17 2.00 -1.04
C ASP A 54 9.49 2.45 -2.34
N HIS A 55 8.50 1.68 -2.80
CA HIS A 55 7.74 2.04 -3.99
C HIS A 55 6.97 3.36 -3.77
N LEU A 56 6.28 3.52 -2.65
CA LEU A 56 5.58 4.76 -2.33
C LEU A 56 6.55 5.95 -2.24
N GLU A 57 7.66 5.81 -1.53
CA GLU A 57 8.69 6.85 -1.45
C GLU A 57 9.17 7.28 -2.85
N SER A 58 9.38 6.32 -3.76
CA SER A 58 9.82 6.62 -5.13
C SER A 58 8.76 7.32 -5.99
N GLN A 59 7.47 7.10 -5.73
CA GLN A 59 6.37 7.62 -6.53
C GLN A 59 5.89 8.99 -6.05
N PHE A 60 6.11 9.32 -4.79
CA PHE A 60 5.66 10.57 -4.19
C PHE A 60 6.84 11.50 -3.96
N THR A 61 6.77 12.68 -4.58
CA THR A 61 7.62 13.80 -4.19
C THR A 61 6.82 14.71 -3.27
N PRO A 62 7.42 15.28 -2.21
CA PRO A 62 6.78 16.34 -1.45
C PRO A 62 6.39 17.46 -2.41
N ASN A 63 5.12 17.90 -2.32
CA ASN A 63 4.70 19.06 -3.10
C ASN A 63 5.51 20.29 -2.67
N ASP A 64 5.93 21.09 -3.66
CA ASP A 64 6.55 22.40 -3.45
C ASP A 64 5.48 23.48 -3.13
N PHE A 65 4.60 23.17 -2.19
CA PHE A 65 3.69 24.14 -1.59
C PHE A 65 4.22 24.46 -0.20
N GLY A 66 5.42 25.03 -0.14
CA GLY A 66 5.89 25.71 1.05
C GLY A 66 4.93 26.86 1.38
N ASP A 67 4.43 26.92 2.61
CA ASP A 67 3.82 28.14 3.15
C ASP A 67 4.92 28.95 3.83
N PRO A 68 5.32 30.12 3.28
CA PRO A 68 6.40 30.92 3.83
C PRO A 68 6.17 31.32 5.30
N ASN A 69 4.92 31.37 5.76
CA ASN A 69 4.60 31.69 7.15
C ASN A 69 4.91 30.51 8.08
N THR A 70 4.56 29.30 7.66
CA THR A 70 4.89 28.05 8.36
C THR A 70 6.40 27.86 8.41
N GLU A 71 7.11 28.06 7.30
CA GLU A 71 8.58 27.97 7.24
C GLU A 71 9.25 28.94 8.23
N ARG A 72 8.84 30.22 8.22
CA ARG A 72 9.35 31.23 9.16
C ARG A 72 9.06 30.87 10.62
N THR A 73 7.90 30.28 10.90
CA THR A 73 7.53 29.87 12.25
C THR A 73 8.41 28.72 12.74
N VAL A 74 8.62 27.72 11.88
CA VAL A 74 9.51 26.58 12.16
C VAL A 74 10.94 27.06 12.38
N GLU A 75 11.46 27.92 11.50
CA GLU A 75 12.81 28.50 11.64
C GLU A 75 12.98 29.26 12.97
N LYS A 76 11.99 30.09 13.33
CA LYS A 76 11.99 30.82 14.60
C LYS A 76 12.03 29.85 15.79
N SER A 77 11.18 28.82 15.79
CA SER A 77 11.12 27.83 16.87
C SER A 77 12.43 27.05 17.00
N ILE A 78 13.06 26.65 15.89
CA ILE A 78 14.36 25.98 15.89
C ILE A 78 15.44 26.88 16.47
N ARG A 79 15.43 28.18 16.11
CA ARG A 79 16.39 29.16 16.63
C ARG A 79 16.22 29.36 18.14
N GLU A 80 14.99 29.48 18.62
CA GLU A 80 14.67 29.63 20.04
C GLU A 80 15.11 28.39 20.84
N PHE A 81 14.79 27.19 20.37
CA PHE A 81 15.23 25.94 20.99
C PHE A 81 16.76 25.84 21.10
N LYS A 82 17.50 26.20 20.04
CA LYS A 82 18.97 26.22 20.06
C LYS A 82 19.52 27.25 21.06
N ASN A 83 18.87 28.40 21.18
CA ASN A 83 19.26 29.44 22.13
C ASN A 83 18.95 29.03 23.58
N GLU A 84 17.84 28.34 23.83
CA GLU A 84 17.50 27.78 25.13
C GLU A 84 18.51 26.72 25.58
N ILE A 85 18.91 25.81 24.68
CA ILE A 85 19.98 24.83 24.96
C ILE A 85 21.31 25.52 25.27
N ARG A 86 21.64 26.60 24.55
CA ARG A 86 22.88 27.34 24.81
C ARG A 86 22.82 28.02 26.17
N THR A 87 21.75 28.74 26.48
CA THR A 87 21.60 29.49 27.73
C THR A 87 21.44 28.59 28.95
N SER A 88 20.84 27.41 28.82
CA SER A 88 20.75 26.43 29.91
C SER A 88 22.12 25.83 30.28
N LYS A 89 23.03 25.68 29.31
CA LYS A 89 24.41 25.22 29.56
C LYS A 89 25.29 26.23 30.31
N PHE A 90 24.91 27.51 30.34
CA PHE A 90 25.65 28.58 31.02
C PHE A 90 25.04 29.01 32.37
N LYS A 91 23.91 28.41 32.80
CA LYS A 91 23.40 28.54 34.17
C LYS A 91 23.99 27.42 35.03
N LYS A 92 25.22 27.61 35.51
CA LYS A 92 25.84 26.80 36.56
C LYS A 92 26.37 27.70 37.65
#